data_AF-A0A958MU10-F1
#
_entry.id   AF-A0A958MU10-F1
#
_cell.length_a   1.000
_cell.length_b   1.000
_cell.length_c   1.000
_cell.angle_alpha   90.00
_cell.angle_beta   90.00
_cell.angle_gamma   90.00
#
_symmetry.space_group_name_H-M   'P 1'
#
loop_
_entity.id
_entity.type
_entity.pdbx_description
1 polymer ?
#
loop_
_entity_poly.entity_id
_entity_poly.type
_entity_poly.pdbx_seq_one_letter_code
_entity_poly.pdbx_strand_id
1 'polypeptide(L)'
;MTFFSRLRVLWVGFWSNFLGGAEDRNPEAFNRGLIQDHQRQLNRLRGALAELIFQRKKIEQRLNELMSEESQLKSDLQVAAAQDRDDLAIELIARLEKISEEGGILAEQKIKIDTDIQSARDTEVELARETQVLKHRLESLSSRHQFLQMRKELKSNVQSAAQLSSNATNGLGRVQERIHRLEADMEAMGETPNKYDRELSEMREDQKRQRHMEVLMRIKSGMKRQSASRLLVPVS
;
A
#
# COMPACT_ATOMS: atom_id res chain seq x y z
N MET A 1 16.96 18.49 1.88
CA MET A 1 15.62 17.90 1.74
C MET A 1 15.50 17.26 0.36
N THR A 2 15.46 15.93 0.30
CA THR A 2 15.54 15.14 -0.93
C THR A 2 14.27 15.26 -1.78
N PHE A 3 14.44 15.26 -3.11
CA PHE A 3 13.36 15.28 -4.11
C PHE A 3 12.35 14.15 -3.89
N PHE A 4 12.82 12.96 -3.51
CA PHE A 4 11.98 11.80 -3.22
C PHE A 4 11.15 11.94 -1.93
N SER A 5 11.64 12.67 -0.93
CA SER A 5 10.84 12.97 0.26
C SER A 5 9.61 13.82 -0.08
N ARG A 6 9.75 14.74 -1.04
CA ARG A 6 8.64 15.56 -1.54
C ARG A 6 7.66 14.74 -2.39
N LEU A 7 8.18 13.83 -3.22
CA LEU A 7 7.35 12.87 -3.96
C LEU A 7 6.54 11.97 -3.02
N ARG A 8 7.16 11.45 -1.95
CA ARG A 8 6.51 10.60 -0.94
C ARG A 8 5.39 11.31 -0.19
N VAL A 9 5.57 12.58 0.17
CA VAL A 9 4.55 13.39 0.87
C VAL A 9 3.37 13.72 -0.05
N LEU A 10 3.64 14.12 -1.31
CA LEU A 10 2.58 14.35 -2.29
C LEU A 10 1.81 13.06 -2.62
N TRP A 11 2.49 11.92 -2.56
CA TRP A 11 1.91 10.59 -2.76
C TRP A 11 0.92 10.21 -1.65
N VAL A 12 1.36 10.21 -0.38
CA VAL A 12 0.50 9.83 0.76
C VAL A 12 -0.73 10.74 0.87
N GLY A 13 -0.59 12.03 0.59
CA GLY A 13 -1.69 13.01 0.65
C GLY A 13 -2.70 12.91 -0.51
N PHE A 14 -2.30 12.39 -1.68
CA PHE A 14 -3.22 12.20 -2.80
C PHE A 14 -4.16 11.01 -2.57
N TRP A 15 -3.67 9.95 -1.93
CA TRP A 15 -4.41 8.70 -1.75
C TRP A 15 -5.41 8.69 -0.59
N SER A 16 -5.16 9.46 0.49
CA SER A 16 -6.15 9.61 1.57
C SER A 16 -7.48 10.20 1.07
N ASN A 17 -7.43 10.98 -0.01
CA ASN A 17 -8.60 11.65 -0.59
C ASN A 17 -9.25 10.85 -1.74
N PHE A 18 -8.51 9.97 -2.43
CA PHE A 18 -9.05 9.16 -3.54
C PHE A 18 -9.84 7.93 -3.06
N LEU A 19 -9.59 7.47 -1.83
CA LEU A 19 -10.31 6.35 -1.19
C LEU A 19 -11.79 6.65 -0.88
N GLY A 20 -12.23 7.90 -0.92
CA GLY A 20 -13.51 8.31 -0.31
C GLY A 20 -14.74 8.44 -1.20
N GLY A 21 -14.69 8.18 -2.52
CA GLY A 21 -15.81 8.63 -3.39
C GLY A 21 -16.16 7.83 -4.65
N ALA A 22 -15.41 6.78 -5.00
CA ALA A 22 -15.65 6.02 -6.25
C ALA A 22 -16.31 4.65 -6.04
N GLU A 23 -16.59 4.27 -4.79
CA GLU A 23 -17.04 2.92 -4.41
C GLU A 23 -18.48 2.60 -4.88
N ASP A 24 -19.30 3.61 -5.19
CA ASP A 24 -20.75 3.45 -5.30
C ASP A 24 -21.34 3.05 -6.67
N ARG A 25 -20.57 3.07 -7.77
CA ARG A 25 -21.16 2.82 -9.13
C ARG A 25 -20.60 1.64 -9.90
N ASN A 26 -19.31 1.33 -9.82
CA ASN A 26 -18.72 0.15 -10.46
C ASN A 26 -17.35 -0.22 -9.82
N PRO A 27 -17.35 -0.98 -8.72
CA PRO A 27 -16.13 -1.29 -7.98
C PRO A 27 -15.11 -2.09 -8.81
N GLU A 28 -15.54 -2.92 -9.77
CA GLU A 28 -14.62 -3.69 -10.62
C GLU A 28 -13.88 -2.83 -11.66
N ALA A 29 -14.57 -1.88 -12.28
CA ALA A 29 -13.94 -0.97 -13.24
C ALA A 29 -12.95 -0.03 -12.54
N PHE A 30 -13.32 0.45 -11.35
CA PHE A 30 -12.45 1.27 -10.50
C PHE A 30 -11.17 0.54 -10.08
N ASN A 31 -11.30 -0.69 -9.55
CA ASN A 31 -10.13 -1.50 -9.16
C ASN A 31 -9.22 -1.85 -10.36
N ARG A 32 -9.77 -2.11 -11.54
CA ARG A 32 -8.96 -2.31 -12.77
C ARG A 32 -8.17 -1.07 -13.16
N GLY A 33 -8.79 0.11 -13.10
CA GLY A 33 -8.11 1.39 -13.37
C GLY A 33 -6.97 1.64 -12.39
N LEU A 34 -7.23 1.45 -11.08
CA LEU A 34 -6.23 1.54 -10.02
C LEU A 34 -5.00 0.66 -10.26
N ILE A 35 -5.22 -0.63 -10.59
CA ILE A 35 -4.12 -1.56 -10.87
C ILE A 35 -3.29 -1.08 -12.06
N GLN A 36 -3.93 -0.61 -13.14
CA GLN A 36 -3.21 -0.08 -14.30
C GLN A 36 -2.39 1.16 -13.95
N ASP A 37 -2.94 2.06 -13.14
CA ASP A 37 -2.23 3.27 -12.70
C ASP A 37 -1.03 2.93 -11.80
N HIS A 38 -1.20 2.00 -10.85
CA HIS A 38 -0.10 1.48 -10.03
C HIS A 38 0.99 0.84 -10.90
N GLN A 39 0.61 0.04 -11.89
CA GLN A 39 1.57 -0.61 -12.80
C GLN A 39 2.35 0.43 -13.63
N ARG A 40 1.68 1.49 -14.11
CA ARG A 40 2.32 2.61 -14.82
C ARG A 40 3.32 3.34 -13.92
N GLN A 41 2.96 3.56 -12.65
CA GLN A 41 3.82 4.24 -11.68
C GLN A 41 5.03 3.39 -11.30
N LEU A 42 4.86 2.08 -11.09
CA LEU A 42 5.97 1.14 -10.91
C LEU A 42 6.94 1.21 -12.08
N ASN A 43 6.44 1.24 -13.32
CA ASN A 43 7.29 1.37 -14.49
C ASN A 43 8.05 2.71 -14.54
N ARG A 44 7.38 3.83 -14.20
CA ARG A 44 8.04 5.15 -14.10
C ARG A 44 9.10 5.18 -13.02
N LEU A 45 8.80 4.61 -11.84
CA LEU A 45 9.73 4.51 -10.72
C LEU A 45 10.95 3.69 -11.10
N ARG A 46 10.76 2.54 -11.77
CA ARG A 46 11.86 1.71 -12.29
C ARG A 46 12.73 2.45 -13.31
N GLY A 47 12.12 3.26 -14.18
CA GLY A 47 12.87 4.11 -15.11
C GLY A 47 13.74 5.14 -14.38
N ALA A 48 13.17 5.87 -13.41
CA ALA A 48 13.92 6.82 -12.59
C ALA A 48 15.04 6.13 -11.77
N LEU A 49 14.77 4.93 -11.24
CA LEU A 49 15.75 4.14 -10.50
C LEU A 49 16.91 3.69 -11.39
N ALA A 50 16.64 3.28 -12.63
CA ALA A 50 17.67 2.92 -13.60
C ALA A 50 18.58 4.12 -13.91
N GLU A 51 18.00 5.31 -14.08
CA GLU A 51 18.74 6.56 -14.28
C GLU A 51 19.63 6.89 -13.07
N LEU A 52 19.11 6.79 -11.85
CA LEU A 52 19.92 7.01 -10.63
C LEU A 52 21.08 6.03 -10.52
N ILE A 53 20.85 4.74 -10.81
CA ILE A 53 21.90 3.72 -10.81
C ILE A 53 22.96 4.02 -11.88
N PHE A 54 22.53 4.47 -13.06
CA PHE A 54 23.45 4.89 -14.12
C PHE A 54 24.31 6.08 -13.67
N GLN A 55 23.71 7.11 -13.08
CA GLN A 55 24.44 8.27 -12.53
C GLN A 55 25.42 7.87 -11.44
N ARG A 56 25.01 6.98 -10.51
CA ARG A 56 25.91 6.44 -9.48
C ARG A 56 27.14 5.78 -10.11
N LYS A 57 26.95 4.93 -11.12
CA LYS A 57 28.06 4.25 -11.81
C LYS A 57 29.00 5.24 -12.49
N LYS A 58 28.48 6.31 -13.08
CA LYS A 58 29.29 7.37 -13.68
C LYS A 58 30.14 8.09 -12.62
N ILE A 59 29.57 8.39 -11.46
CA ILE A 59 30.31 8.98 -10.33
C ILE A 59 31.37 8.01 -9.81
N GLU A 60 31.04 6.74 -9.63
CA GLU A 60 31.99 5.70 -9.20
C GLU A 60 33.16 5.56 -10.18
N GLN A 61 32.89 5.59 -11.48
CA GLN A 61 33.94 5.59 -12.50
C GLN A 61 34.85 6.81 -12.37
N ARG A 62 34.27 8.01 -12.26
CA ARG A 62 35.05 9.25 -12.13
C ARG A 62 35.89 9.26 -10.85
N LEU A 63 35.35 8.78 -9.73
CA LEU A 63 36.10 8.63 -8.49
C LEU A 63 37.29 7.68 -8.65
N ASN A 64 37.13 6.56 -9.36
CA ASN A 64 38.23 5.64 -9.64
C ASN A 64 39.31 6.28 -10.53
N GLU A 65 38.92 7.07 -11.53
CA GLU A 65 39.85 7.84 -12.37
C GLU A 65 40.65 8.83 -11.51
N LEU A 66 39.98 9.61 -10.66
CA LEU A 66 40.62 10.55 -9.73
C LEU A 66 41.58 9.86 -8.76
N MET A 67 41.22 8.67 -8.23
CA MET A 67 42.10 7.90 -7.35
C MET A 67 43.37 7.43 -8.08
N SER A 68 43.24 7.02 -9.35
CA SER A 68 44.39 6.64 -10.16
C SER A 68 45.29 7.85 -10.46
N GLU A 69 44.68 8.99 -10.81
CA GLU A 69 45.39 10.25 -11.07
C GLU A 69 46.11 10.75 -9.81
N GLU A 70 45.45 10.72 -8.65
CA GLU A 70 46.03 11.08 -7.36
C GLU A 70 47.26 10.21 -7.03
N SER A 71 47.18 8.90 -7.27
CA SER A 71 48.30 7.98 -7.05
C SER A 71 49.50 8.30 -7.95
N GLN A 72 49.25 8.66 -9.21
CA GLN A 72 50.29 9.04 -10.16
C GLN A 72 50.95 10.36 -9.75
N LEU A 73 50.15 11.39 -9.47
CA LEU A 73 50.67 12.70 -9.05
C LEU A 73 51.43 12.62 -7.73
N LYS A 74 51.02 11.76 -6.79
CA LYS A 74 51.79 11.50 -5.56
C LYS A 74 53.16 10.89 -5.84
N SER A 75 53.24 9.96 -6.80
CA SER A 75 54.52 9.38 -7.23
C SER A 75 55.39 10.45 -7.89
N ASP A 76 54.83 11.25 -8.80
CA ASP A 76 55.55 12.32 -9.49
C ASP A 76 56.04 13.40 -8.51
N LEU A 77 55.26 13.71 -7.48
CA LEU A 77 55.62 14.65 -6.42
C LEU A 77 56.83 14.15 -5.63
N GLN A 78 56.89 12.85 -5.30
CA GLN A 78 58.06 12.27 -4.64
C GLN A 78 59.32 12.38 -5.51
N VAL A 79 59.19 12.15 -6.82
CA VAL A 79 60.31 12.29 -7.76
C VAL A 79 60.75 13.76 -7.88
N ALA A 80 59.81 14.70 -8.02
CA ALA A 80 60.11 16.13 -8.11
C ALA A 80 60.82 16.64 -6.84
N ALA A 81 60.35 16.23 -5.66
CA ALA A 81 60.96 16.56 -4.38
C ALA A 81 62.37 15.96 -4.23
N ALA A 82 62.58 14.72 -4.69
CA ALA A 82 63.90 14.08 -4.67
C ALA A 82 64.92 14.71 -5.64
N GLN A 83 64.45 15.48 -6.63
CA GLN A 83 65.28 16.15 -7.62
C GLN A 83 65.40 17.67 -7.36
N ASP A 84 65.00 18.14 -6.17
CA ASP A 84 64.99 19.56 -5.79
C ASP A 84 64.26 20.47 -6.82
N ARG A 85 63.21 19.95 -7.46
CA ARG A 85 62.38 20.68 -8.43
C ARG A 85 61.17 21.31 -7.74
N ASP A 86 61.42 22.29 -6.89
CA ASP A 86 60.41 22.91 -6.02
C ASP A 86 59.22 23.51 -6.79
N ASP A 87 59.46 24.20 -7.92
CA ASP A 87 58.39 24.78 -8.73
C ASP A 87 57.42 23.72 -9.26
N LEU A 88 57.95 22.57 -9.69
CA LEU A 88 57.15 21.44 -10.16
C LEU A 88 56.41 20.77 -9.00
N ALA A 89 57.05 20.63 -7.84
CA ALA A 89 56.42 20.09 -6.64
C ALA A 89 55.22 20.93 -6.18
N ILE A 90 55.34 22.27 -6.21
CA ILE A 90 54.25 23.20 -5.89
C ILE A 90 53.08 23.02 -6.86
N GLU A 91 53.34 22.89 -8.17
CA GLU A 91 52.28 22.66 -9.16
C GLU A 91 51.57 21.32 -8.93
N LEU A 92 52.31 20.25 -8.64
CA LEU A 92 51.76 18.93 -8.36
C LEU A 92 50.89 18.92 -7.08
N ILE A 93 51.31 19.64 -6.03
CA ILE A 93 50.51 19.81 -4.81
C ILE A 93 49.19 20.53 -5.14
N ALA A 94 49.23 21.62 -5.88
CA ALA A 94 48.02 22.36 -6.27
C ALA A 94 47.05 21.49 -7.11
N ARG A 95 47.57 20.57 -7.94
CA ARG A 95 46.74 19.60 -8.68
C ARG A 95 46.14 18.54 -7.75
N LEU A 96 46.91 18.01 -6.81
CA LEU A 96 46.42 17.06 -5.80
C LEU A 96 45.31 17.66 -4.94
N GLU A 97 45.43 18.92 -4.54
CA GLU A 97 44.37 19.64 -3.81
C GLU A 97 43.06 19.71 -4.62
N LYS A 98 43.14 20.05 -5.91
CA LYS A 98 41.96 20.10 -6.80
C LYS A 98 41.30 18.73 -6.97
N ILE A 99 42.09 17.68 -7.15
CA ILE A 99 41.58 16.30 -7.26
C ILE A 99 40.91 15.88 -5.95
N SER A 100 41.49 16.24 -4.81
CA SER A 100 40.91 15.97 -3.50
C SER A 100 39.57 16.67 -3.32
N GLU A 101 39.48 17.95 -3.71
CA GLU A 101 38.24 18.73 -3.68
C GLU A 101 37.16 18.13 -4.59
N GLU A 102 37.50 17.81 -5.85
CA GLU A 102 36.58 17.16 -6.78
C GLU A 102 36.10 15.81 -6.25
N GLY A 103 37.02 15.00 -5.72
CA GLY A 103 36.73 13.70 -5.12
C GLY A 103 35.78 13.80 -3.93
N GLY A 104 35.98 14.80 -3.06
CA GLY A 104 35.09 15.09 -1.94
C GLY A 104 33.66 15.43 -2.38
N ILE A 105 33.53 16.30 -3.38
CA ILE A 105 32.23 16.70 -3.96
C ILE A 105 31.51 15.47 -4.55
N LEU A 106 32.22 14.66 -5.35
CA LEU A 106 31.66 13.47 -5.98
C LEU A 106 31.28 12.40 -4.96
N ALA A 107 32.06 12.23 -3.89
CA ALA A 107 31.73 11.31 -2.80
C ALA A 107 30.43 11.74 -2.07
N GLU A 108 30.26 13.03 -1.79
CA GLU A 108 29.02 13.55 -1.19
C GLU A 108 27.81 13.35 -2.13
N GLN A 109 27.98 13.61 -3.42
CA GLN A 109 26.94 13.37 -4.42
C GLN A 109 26.56 11.89 -4.48
N LYS A 110 27.54 10.98 -4.44
CA LYS A 110 27.30 9.53 -4.41
C LYS A 110 26.44 9.13 -3.21
N ILE A 111 26.72 9.64 -2.01
CA ILE A 111 25.93 9.36 -0.80
C ILE A 111 24.46 9.78 -0.97
N LYS A 112 24.22 10.93 -1.59
CA LYS A 112 22.85 11.42 -1.88
C LYS A 112 22.14 10.49 -2.86
N ILE A 113 22.80 10.10 -3.95
CA ILE A 113 22.23 9.16 -4.93
C ILE A 113 21.96 7.79 -4.30
N ASP A 114 22.87 7.26 -3.48
CA ASP A 114 22.66 5.99 -2.78
C ASP A 114 21.42 6.05 -1.86
N THR A 115 21.22 7.17 -1.17
CA THR A 115 20.04 7.41 -0.33
C THR A 115 18.76 7.47 -1.16
N ASP A 116 18.78 8.14 -2.31
CA ASP A 116 17.63 8.24 -3.22
C ASP A 116 17.31 6.87 -3.87
N ILE A 117 18.33 6.09 -4.24
CA ILE A 117 18.18 4.71 -4.74
C ILE A 117 17.50 3.83 -3.69
N GLN A 118 17.97 3.87 -2.44
CA GLN A 118 17.36 3.07 -1.37
C GLN A 118 15.91 3.48 -1.12
N SER A 119 15.65 4.79 -1.06
CA SER A 119 14.29 5.31 -0.90
C SER A 119 13.37 4.87 -2.04
N ALA A 120 13.86 4.88 -3.28
CA ALA A 120 13.12 4.41 -4.45
C ALA A 120 12.83 2.90 -4.39
N ARG A 121 13.79 2.09 -3.92
CA ARG A 121 13.59 0.63 -3.70
C ARG A 121 12.51 0.36 -2.67
N ASP A 122 12.53 1.07 -1.55
CA ASP A 122 11.50 0.91 -0.52
C ASP A 122 10.11 1.26 -1.07
N THR A 123 10.00 2.34 -1.86
CA THR A 123 8.74 2.69 -2.53
C THR A 123 8.32 1.69 -3.60
N GLU A 124 9.26 1.05 -4.30
CA GLU A 124 8.96 0.01 -5.28
C GLU A 124 8.32 -1.21 -4.63
N VAL A 125 8.85 -1.64 -3.48
CA VAL A 125 8.33 -2.77 -2.70
C VAL A 125 6.93 -2.47 -2.20
N GLU A 126 6.69 -1.28 -1.66
CA GLU A 126 5.37 -0.89 -1.14
C GLU A 126 4.32 -0.83 -2.25
N LEU A 127 4.61 -0.16 -3.37
CA LEU A 127 3.71 -0.09 -4.52
C LEU A 127 3.42 -1.47 -5.11
N ALA A 128 4.42 -2.36 -5.17
CA ALA A 128 4.23 -3.73 -5.63
C ALA A 128 3.28 -4.52 -4.70
N ARG A 129 3.44 -4.35 -3.38
CA ARG A 129 2.56 -4.95 -2.37
C ARG A 129 1.13 -4.45 -2.50
N GLU A 130 0.92 -3.14 -2.58
CA GLU A 130 -0.41 -2.54 -2.77
C GLU A 130 -1.07 -3.04 -4.06
N THR A 131 -0.31 -3.11 -5.16
CA THR A 131 -0.80 -3.63 -6.44
C THR A 131 -1.28 -5.07 -6.31
N GLN A 132 -0.58 -5.90 -5.54
CA GLN A 132 -0.98 -7.29 -5.30
C GLN A 132 -2.26 -7.38 -4.47
N VAL A 133 -2.39 -6.56 -3.42
CA VAL A 133 -3.62 -6.47 -2.62
C VAL A 133 -4.82 -6.05 -3.49
N LEU A 134 -4.64 -5.05 -4.35
CA LEU A 134 -5.69 -4.61 -5.28
C LEU A 134 -6.08 -5.70 -6.28
N LYS A 135 -5.12 -6.49 -6.79
CA LYS A 135 -5.39 -7.64 -7.67
C LYS A 135 -6.24 -8.70 -6.97
N HIS A 136 -5.87 -9.10 -5.75
CA HIS A 136 -6.65 -10.05 -4.97
C HIS A 136 -8.06 -9.53 -4.66
N ARG A 137 -8.19 -8.23 -4.35
CA ARG A 137 -9.51 -7.61 -4.14
C ARG A 137 -10.36 -7.64 -5.41
N LEU A 138 -9.77 -7.37 -6.58
CA LEU A 138 -10.46 -7.46 -7.86
C LEU A 138 -10.92 -8.89 -8.18
N GLU A 139 -10.05 -9.88 -7.95
CA GLU A 139 -10.36 -11.31 -8.15
C GLU A 139 -11.57 -11.73 -7.30
N SER A 140 -11.55 -11.45 -6.00
CA SER A 140 -12.67 -11.74 -5.09
C SER A 140 -13.96 -10.99 -5.46
N LEU A 141 -13.87 -9.75 -5.94
CA LEU A 141 -15.04 -9.02 -6.41
C LEU A 141 -15.63 -9.65 -7.68
N SER A 142 -14.77 -10.07 -8.60
CA SER A 142 -15.20 -10.70 -9.86
C SER A 142 -15.85 -12.06 -9.62
N SER A 143 -15.33 -12.89 -8.70
CA SER A 143 -15.93 -14.18 -8.34
C SER A 143 -17.29 -13.98 -7.68
N ARG A 144 -17.41 -13.01 -6.76
CA ARG A 144 -18.69 -12.59 -6.16
C ARG A 144 -19.68 -12.09 -7.21
N HIS A 145 -19.24 -11.28 -8.18
CA HIS A 145 -20.10 -10.79 -9.24
C HIS A 145 -20.63 -11.92 -10.12
N GLN A 146 -19.76 -12.84 -10.54
CA GLN A 146 -20.15 -14.03 -11.31
C GLN A 146 -21.17 -14.88 -10.54
N PHE A 147 -20.95 -15.12 -9.24
CA PHE A 147 -21.91 -15.81 -8.38
C PHE A 147 -23.28 -15.11 -8.32
N LEU A 148 -23.30 -13.79 -8.12
CA LEU A 148 -24.55 -13.02 -8.08
C LEU A 148 -25.28 -13.03 -9.41
N GLN A 149 -24.56 -12.99 -10.54
CA GLN A 149 -25.16 -13.11 -11.88
C GLN A 149 -25.76 -14.50 -12.08
N MET A 150 -25.03 -15.58 -11.77
CA MET A 150 -25.55 -16.94 -11.81
C MET A 150 -26.82 -17.08 -10.96
N ARG A 151 -26.82 -16.55 -9.73
CA ARG A 151 -28.00 -16.56 -8.86
C ARG A 151 -29.18 -15.81 -9.48
N LYS A 152 -28.94 -14.66 -10.10
CA LYS A 152 -29.97 -13.85 -10.77
C LYS A 152 -30.54 -14.61 -11.99
N GLU A 153 -29.69 -15.18 -12.82
CA GLU A 153 -30.10 -16.00 -13.97
C GLU A 153 -30.93 -17.21 -13.53
N LEU A 154 -30.45 -17.96 -12.53
CA LEU A 154 -31.20 -19.10 -11.97
C LEU A 154 -32.56 -18.66 -11.43
N LYS A 155 -32.65 -17.55 -10.68
CA LYS A 155 -33.93 -17.02 -10.19
C LYS A 155 -34.86 -16.63 -11.34
N SER A 156 -34.34 -15.97 -12.38
CA SER A 156 -35.13 -15.57 -13.54
C SER A 156 -35.64 -16.78 -14.34
N ASN A 157 -34.81 -17.82 -14.50
CA ASN A 157 -35.17 -19.07 -15.16
C ASN A 157 -36.20 -19.84 -14.34
N VAL A 158 -36.07 -19.87 -13.01
CA VAL A 158 -37.05 -20.48 -12.09
C VAL A 158 -38.37 -19.72 -12.14
N GLN A 159 -38.36 -18.39 -12.11
CA GLN A 159 -39.57 -17.58 -12.18
C GLN A 159 -40.30 -17.79 -13.50
N SER A 160 -39.55 -17.84 -14.61
CA SER A 160 -40.09 -18.13 -15.94
C SER A 160 -40.62 -19.56 -16.05
N ALA A 161 -39.90 -20.55 -15.51
CA ALA A 161 -40.31 -21.96 -15.52
C ALA A 161 -41.50 -22.23 -14.58
N ALA A 162 -41.59 -21.53 -13.44
CA ALA A 162 -42.71 -21.60 -12.51
C ALA A 162 -43.98 -20.96 -13.10
N GLN A 163 -43.85 -19.94 -13.95
CA GLN A 163 -44.96 -19.37 -14.73
C GLN A 163 -45.46 -20.33 -15.82
N LEU A 164 -44.59 -21.21 -16.34
CA LEU A 164 -44.89 -22.16 -17.42
C LEU A 164 -45.35 -23.54 -16.95
N SER A 165 -45.22 -23.88 -15.65
CA SER A 165 -45.45 -25.25 -15.15
C SER A 165 -46.33 -25.29 -13.89
N SER A 166 -47.41 -26.08 -13.94
CA SER A 166 -48.26 -26.41 -12.78
C SER A 166 -47.57 -27.31 -11.73
N ASN A 167 -46.31 -27.73 -11.95
CA ASN A 167 -45.51 -28.58 -11.07
C ASN A 167 -44.28 -27.84 -10.51
N ALA A 168 -44.48 -26.60 -10.04
CA ALA A 168 -43.43 -25.67 -9.62
C ALA A 168 -42.56 -26.15 -8.42
N THR A 169 -43.02 -27.11 -7.62
CA THR A 169 -42.32 -27.59 -6.42
C THR A 169 -41.04 -28.39 -6.72
N ASN A 170 -41.00 -29.15 -7.82
CA ASN A 170 -39.84 -30.00 -8.16
C ASN A 170 -38.69 -29.25 -8.89
N GLY A 171 -38.95 -28.04 -9.38
CA GLY A 171 -37.94 -27.18 -10.00
C GLY A 171 -37.09 -26.43 -8.97
N LEU A 172 -37.74 -25.96 -7.89
CA LEU A 172 -37.11 -25.20 -6.81
C LEU A 172 -36.10 -26.04 -6.02
N GLY A 173 -36.41 -27.31 -5.72
CA GLY A 173 -35.51 -28.21 -4.98
C GLY A 173 -34.19 -28.50 -5.70
N ARG A 174 -34.24 -28.76 -7.01
CA ARG A 174 -33.03 -29.01 -7.83
C ARG A 174 -32.13 -27.79 -7.95
N VAL A 175 -32.71 -26.59 -7.87
CA VAL A 175 -31.98 -25.32 -7.90
C VAL A 175 -31.36 -25.01 -6.54
N GLN A 176 -32.09 -25.24 -5.46
CA GLN A 176 -31.56 -25.11 -4.10
C GLN A 176 -30.34 -26.01 -3.90
N GLU A 177 -30.38 -27.25 -4.41
CA GLU A 177 -29.23 -28.15 -4.32
C GLU A 177 -28.05 -27.71 -5.20
N ARG A 178 -28.31 -27.10 -6.36
CA ARG A 178 -27.24 -26.53 -7.21
C ARG A 178 -26.59 -25.30 -6.58
N ILE A 179 -27.38 -24.46 -5.90
CA ILE A 179 -26.87 -23.33 -5.13
C ILE A 179 -25.99 -23.84 -3.99
N HIS A 180 -26.45 -24.84 -3.23
CA HIS A 180 -25.66 -25.40 -2.14
C HIS A 180 -24.37 -26.10 -2.60
N ARG A 181 -24.37 -26.78 -3.76
CA ARG A 181 -23.13 -27.35 -4.32
C ARG A 181 -22.14 -26.27 -4.73
N LEU A 182 -22.60 -25.20 -5.37
CA LEU A 182 -21.75 -24.06 -5.72
C LEU A 182 -21.24 -23.30 -4.49
N GLU A 183 -22.08 -23.12 -3.46
CA GLU A 183 -21.67 -22.55 -2.16
C GLU A 183 -20.58 -23.43 -1.51
N ALA A 184 -20.75 -24.76 -1.52
CA ALA A 184 -19.76 -25.70 -1.00
C ALA A 184 -18.45 -25.73 -1.81
N ASP A 185 -18.51 -25.63 -3.13
CA ASP A 185 -17.33 -25.54 -4.00
C ASP A 185 -16.55 -24.24 -3.74
N MET A 186 -17.25 -23.13 -3.50
CA MET A 186 -16.64 -21.84 -3.09
C MET A 186 -16.02 -21.91 -1.69
N GLU A 187 -16.67 -22.61 -0.75
CA GLU A 187 -16.13 -22.87 0.60
C GLU A 187 -14.84 -23.72 0.54
N ALA A 188 -14.78 -24.71 -0.35
CA ALA A 188 -13.62 -25.57 -0.57
C ALA A 188 -12.42 -24.85 -1.22
N MET A 189 -12.67 -23.82 -2.03
CA MET A 189 -11.63 -22.99 -2.67
C MET A 189 -11.07 -21.88 -1.75
N GLY A 190 -11.57 -21.76 -0.51
CA GLY A 190 -11.11 -20.75 0.44
C GLY A 190 -11.71 -19.34 0.23
N GLU A 191 -12.62 -19.17 -0.73
CA GLU A 191 -13.33 -17.92 -1.00
C GLU A 191 -14.71 -17.92 -0.34
N THR A 192 -14.73 -17.81 0.98
CA THR A 192 -16.00 -17.58 1.69
C THR A 192 -16.45 -16.12 1.55
N PRO A 193 -17.76 -15.85 1.43
CA PRO A 193 -18.35 -14.63 1.94
C PRO A 193 -18.21 -14.61 3.47
N ASN A 194 -17.02 -14.19 3.92
CA ASN A 194 -16.75 -13.52 5.18
C ASN A 194 -17.10 -14.25 6.50
N LYS A 195 -16.10 -14.94 7.07
CA LYS A 195 -15.94 -15.09 8.54
C LYS A 195 -15.95 -13.72 9.25
N TYR A 196 -15.43 -12.69 8.58
CA TYR A 196 -15.36 -11.32 9.10
C TYR A 196 -16.72 -10.63 9.24
N ASP A 197 -17.73 -10.95 8.44
CA ASP A 197 -19.07 -10.34 8.60
C ASP A 197 -19.80 -10.91 9.82
N ARG A 198 -19.59 -12.21 10.10
CA ARG A 198 -20.07 -12.84 11.33
C ARG A 198 -19.38 -12.22 12.55
N GLU A 199 -18.06 -12.09 12.51
CA GLU A 199 -17.24 -11.52 13.59
C GLU A 199 -17.52 -10.01 13.80
N LEU A 200 -17.73 -9.23 12.74
CA LEU A 200 -18.19 -7.83 12.82
C LEU A 200 -19.63 -7.71 13.33
N SER A 201 -20.52 -8.64 12.98
CA SER A 201 -21.89 -8.65 13.49
C SER A 201 -21.93 -9.00 14.98
N GLU A 202 -21.14 -9.98 15.41
CA GLU A 202 -20.98 -10.38 16.81
C GLU A 202 -20.34 -9.25 17.63
N MET A 203 -19.31 -8.58 17.11
CA MET A 203 -18.68 -7.44 17.77
C MET A 203 -19.62 -6.22 17.86
N ARG A 204 -20.48 -6.00 16.83
CA ARG A 204 -21.54 -4.97 16.87
C ARG A 204 -22.66 -5.32 17.85
N GLU A 205 -23.00 -6.59 17.98
CA GLU A 205 -23.95 -7.07 18.98
C GLU A 205 -23.39 -6.93 20.40
N ASP A 206 -22.12 -7.26 20.63
CA ASP A 206 -21.45 -7.09 21.92
C ASP A 206 -21.33 -5.61 22.31
N GLN A 207 -21.03 -4.74 21.35
CA GLN A 207 -21.07 -3.29 21.58
C GLN A 207 -22.49 -2.78 21.87
N LYS A 208 -23.54 -3.34 21.26
CA LYS A 208 -24.93 -3.01 21.62
C LYS A 208 -25.27 -3.52 23.02
N ARG A 209 -24.90 -4.75 23.36
CA ARG A 209 -25.09 -5.35 24.71
C ARG A 209 -24.40 -4.52 25.78
N GLN A 210 -23.17 -4.06 25.55
CA GLN A 210 -22.46 -3.18 26.48
C GLN A 210 -23.15 -1.82 26.65
N ARG A 211 -23.64 -1.20 25.57
CA ARG A 211 -24.42 0.05 25.65
C ARG A 211 -25.75 -0.14 26.39
N HIS A 212 -26.46 -1.24 26.16
CA HIS A 212 -27.68 -1.57 26.88
C HIS A 212 -27.42 -1.81 28.37
N MET A 213 -26.29 -2.44 28.72
CA MET A 213 -25.89 -2.63 30.11
C MET A 213 -25.54 -1.30 30.78
N GLU A 214 -24.84 -0.39 30.10
CA GLU A 214 -24.52 0.94 30.63
C GLU A 214 -25.79 1.79 30.87
N VAL A 215 -26.75 1.73 29.94
CA VAL A 215 -28.07 2.37 30.08
C VAL A 215 -28.86 1.77 31.24
N LEU A 216 -28.88 0.43 31.38
CA LEU A 216 -29.52 -0.23 32.52
C LEU A 216 -28.87 0.16 33.86
N MET A 217 -27.54 0.31 33.91
CA MET A 217 -26.85 0.77 35.12
C MET A 217 -27.18 2.24 35.45
N ARG A 218 -27.31 3.12 34.45
CA ARG A 218 -27.78 4.50 34.66
C ARG A 218 -29.22 4.57 35.15
N ILE A 219 -30.12 3.74 34.59
CA ILE A 219 -31.52 3.68 35.03
C ILE A 219 -31.60 3.12 36.46
N LYS A 220 -30.88 2.04 36.76
CA LYS A 220 -30.88 1.41 38.08
C LYS A 220 -30.29 2.33 39.17
N SER A 221 -29.27 3.12 38.84
CA SER A 221 -28.73 4.14 39.74
C SER A 221 -29.66 5.36 39.90
N GLY A 222 -30.37 5.76 38.84
CA GLY A 222 -31.43 6.77 38.90
C GLY A 222 -32.64 6.35 39.73
N MET A 223 -33.09 5.09 39.62
CA MET A 223 -34.17 4.54 40.44
C MET A 223 -33.79 4.45 41.92
N LYS A 224 -32.55 4.05 42.25
CA LYS A 224 -32.06 4.09 43.64
C LYS A 224 -32.07 5.51 44.23
N ARG A 225 -31.80 6.54 43.42
CA ARG A 225 -31.88 7.95 43.85
C ARG A 225 -33.32 8.44 44.02
N GLN A 226 -34.24 8.08 43.13
CA GLN A 226 -35.67 8.45 43.26
C GLN A 226 -36.38 7.74 44.42
N SER A 227 -36.02 6.49 44.71
CA SER A 227 -36.53 5.77 45.90
C SER A 227 -36.02 6.38 47.21
N ALA A 228 -34.84 7.02 47.21
CA ALA A 228 -34.33 7.77 48.36
C ALA A 228 -35.01 9.15 48.52
N SER A 229 -35.36 9.82 47.42
CA SER A 229 -36.02 11.14 47.45
C SER A 229 -37.52 11.08 47.76
N ARG A 230 -38.22 9.96 47.53
CA ARG A 230 -39.63 9.78 47.92
C ARG A 230 -39.86 9.57 49.42
N LEU A 231 -38.80 9.40 50.22
CA LEU A 231 -38.87 9.27 51.68
C LEU A 231 -38.69 10.61 52.42
N LEU A 232 -38.61 11.73 51.71
CA LEU A 232 -38.42 13.07 52.28
C LEU A 232 -39.44 14.09 51.72
N VAL A 233 -40.73 13.75 51.77
CA VAL A 233 -41.79 14.78 51.71
C VAL A 233 -42.22 15.06 53.16
N PRO A 234 -42.00 16.26 53.70
CA PRO A 234 -42.52 16.62 55.01
C PRO A 234 -44.02 16.87 54.87
N VAL A 235 -44.83 16.01 55.49
CA VAL A 235 -46.22 16.35 55.82
C VAL A 235 -46.18 17.14 57.12
N SER A 236 -46.87 18.28 57.11
CA SER A 236 -46.98 19.30 58.16
C SER A 236 -47.31 18.76 59.55
#